data_AF-A0A7K2WKT3-F1
#
_entry.id   AF-A0A7K2WKT3-F1
#
_cell.length_a   1.000
_cell.length_b   1.000
_cell.length_c   1.000
_cell.angle_alpha   90.00
_cell.angle_beta   90.00
_cell.angle_gamma   90.00
#
_symmetry.space_group_name_H-M   'P 1'
#
loop_
_entity.id
_entity.type
_entity.pdbx_description
1 polymer ?
#
loop_
_entity_poly.entity_id
_entity_poly.type
_entity_poly.pdbx_seq_one_letter_code
_entity_poly.pdbx_strand_id
1 'polypeptide(L)'
;MLHRVTSAEPRLRLGAAEAMTLAPLVALWLERGLGSRDLSFALLGGLPERVHSASAFLRDRLTRKLPPAVEPAVASPRPRQYECSACARPTQHEGTCRTCAGADTAPPDAVDERARTATRGRALVRATLSDRQPGPLAGARA
;
A
#
# COMPACT_ATOMS: atom_id res chain seq x y z
N MET A 1 -3.55 -9.16 20.87
CA MET A 1 -3.25 -7.77 20.44
C MET A 1 -2.62 -6.95 21.56
N LEU A 2 -3.29 -6.77 22.71
CA LEU A 2 -2.77 -5.98 23.84
C LEU A 2 -1.35 -6.38 24.28
N HIS A 3 -1.09 -7.68 24.46
CA HIS A 3 0.24 -8.19 24.82
C HIS A 3 1.34 -7.80 23.82
N ARG A 4 1.02 -7.69 22.51
CA ARG A 4 1.98 -7.26 21.50
C ARG A 4 2.33 -5.77 21.65
N VAL A 5 1.36 -4.96 22.05
CA VAL A 5 1.57 -3.53 22.30
C VAL A 5 2.44 -3.32 23.54
N THR A 6 2.21 -4.09 24.61
CA THR A 6 2.92 -3.91 25.88
C THR A 6 4.22 -4.69 26.00
N SER A 7 4.51 -5.66 25.12
CA SER A 7 5.68 -6.53 25.24
C SER A 7 7.04 -5.80 25.19
N ALA A 8 7.08 -4.62 24.57
CA ALA A 8 8.30 -3.80 24.49
C ALA A 8 8.59 -2.99 25.77
N GLU A 9 7.61 -2.88 26.69
CA GLU A 9 7.74 -2.09 27.92
C GLU A 9 7.76 -3.01 29.14
N PRO A 10 8.94 -3.25 29.76
CA PRO A 10 9.08 -4.17 30.89
C PRO A 10 8.19 -3.81 32.08
N ARG A 11 7.90 -2.51 32.30
CA ARG A 11 7.02 -2.04 33.38
C ARG A 11 5.55 -2.43 33.19
N LEU A 12 5.16 -2.86 31.99
CA LEU A 12 3.79 -3.20 31.60
C LEU A 12 3.63 -4.69 31.23
N ARG A 13 4.45 -5.57 31.82
CA ARG A 13 4.25 -7.01 31.70
C ARG A 13 2.90 -7.42 32.31
N LEU A 14 2.13 -8.19 31.56
CA LEU A 14 0.83 -8.72 31.96
C LEU A 14 0.78 -10.22 31.81
N GLY A 15 0.05 -10.87 32.72
CA GLY A 15 -0.37 -12.26 32.53
C GLY A 15 -1.50 -12.40 31.51
N ALA A 16 -1.75 -13.63 31.04
CA ALA A 16 -2.81 -13.91 30.08
C ALA A 16 -4.21 -13.57 30.64
N ALA A 17 -4.49 -13.92 31.89
CA ALA A 17 -5.78 -13.64 32.53
C ALA A 17 -6.07 -12.13 32.67
N GLU A 18 -5.04 -11.34 33.01
CA GLU A 18 -5.16 -9.89 33.08
C GLU A 18 -5.40 -9.29 31.68
N ALA A 19 -4.68 -9.78 30.67
CA ALA A 19 -4.87 -9.35 29.29
C ALA A 19 -6.28 -9.67 28.78
N MET A 20 -6.84 -10.83 29.15
CA MET A 20 -8.22 -11.20 28.85
C MET A 20 -9.22 -10.27 29.55
N THR A 21 -8.97 -9.91 30.81
CA THR A 21 -9.82 -8.97 31.56
C THR A 21 -9.85 -7.58 30.92
N LEU A 22 -8.76 -7.15 30.27
CA LEU A 22 -8.67 -5.88 29.56
C LEU A 22 -9.17 -5.94 28.12
N ALA A 23 -9.38 -7.13 27.56
CA ALA A 23 -9.76 -7.31 26.16
C ALA A 23 -11.04 -6.55 25.76
N PRO A 24 -12.11 -6.47 26.58
CA PRO A 24 -13.31 -5.69 26.24
C PRO A 24 -13.01 -4.20 26.06
N LEU A 25 -12.13 -3.63 26.88
CA LEU A 25 -11.75 -2.22 26.73
C LEU A 25 -10.95 -2.00 25.45
N VAL A 26 -10.09 -2.95 25.07
CA VAL A 26 -9.36 -2.89 23.81
C VAL A 26 -10.33 -3.00 22.61
N ALA A 27 -11.37 -3.83 22.71
CA ALA A 27 -12.38 -3.94 21.65
C ALA A 27 -13.06 -2.60 21.34
N LEU A 28 -13.37 -1.79 22.37
CA LEU A 28 -13.96 -0.45 22.20
C LEU A 28 -13.07 0.52 21.40
N TRP A 29 -11.75 0.34 21.47
CA TRP A 29 -10.81 1.11 20.65
C TRP A 29 -10.85 0.65 19.19
N LEU A 30 -10.89 -0.67 18.97
CA LEU A 30 -10.95 -1.27 17.63
C LEU A 30 -12.24 -0.92 16.91
N GLU A 31 -13.38 -0.91 17.62
CA GLU A 31 -14.68 -0.50 17.10
C GLU A 31 -14.67 0.96 16.62
N ARG A 32 -13.80 1.81 17.19
CA ARG A 32 -13.57 3.19 16.76
C ARG A 32 -12.52 3.33 15.66
N GLY A 33 -12.02 2.21 15.12
CA GLY A 33 -11.00 2.18 14.07
C GLY A 33 -9.57 2.43 14.57
N LEU A 34 -9.32 2.40 15.88
CA LEU A 34 -8.00 2.66 16.46
C LEU A 34 -7.19 1.36 16.55
N GLY A 35 -6.06 1.32 15.87
CA GLY A 35 -5.25 0.11 15.72
C GLY A 35 -4.15 -0.06 16.76
N SER A 36 -3.23 -0.99 16.50
CA SER A 36 -2.10 -1.27 17.41
C SER A 36 -1.22 -0.04 17.63
N ARG A 37 -1.02 0.79 16.60
CA ARG A 37 -0.19 2.01 16.68
C ARG A 37 -0.81 3.05 17.61
N ASP A 38 -2.11 3.27 17.49
CA ASP A 38 -2.86 4.22 18.32
C ASP A 38 -2.88 3.77 19.78
N LEU A 39 -3.11 2.48 20.01
CA LEU A 39 -2.99 1.87 21.33
C LEU A 39 -1.59 2.03 21.92
N SER A 40 -0.52 1.78 21.15
CA SER A 40 0.86 1.99 21.63
C SER A 40 1.10 3.44 22.03
N PHE A 41 0.68 4.40 21.21
CA PHE A 41 0.85 5.82 21.52
C PHE A 41 0.08 6.20 22.80
N ALA A 42 -1.19 5.77 22.90
CA ALA A 42 -2.02 6.05 24.05
C ALA A 42 -1.50 5.40 25.33
N LEU A 43 -1.07 4.14 25.27
CA LEU A 43 -0.70 3.35 26.45
C LEU A 43 0.75 3.58 26.89
N LEU A 44 1.70 3.72 25.96
CA LEU A 44 3.13 3.81 26.26
C LEU A 44 3.66 5.25 26.32
N GLY A 45 2.93 6.26 25.83
CA GLY A 45 3.42 7.64 25.85
C GLY A 45 3.45 8.25 27.26
N GLY A 46 4.59 8.76 27.73
CA GLY A 46 4.69 9.43 29.04
C GLY A 46 4.38 8.50 30.22
N LEU A 47 5.06 7.36 30.30
CA LEU A 47 4.94 6.44 31.41
C LEU A 47 5.61 7.00 32.67
N PRO A 48 5.01 6.82 33.86
CA PRO A 48 5.66 7.20 35.10
C PRO A 48 6.91 6.33 35.33
N GLU A 49 7.86 6.84 36.11
CA GLU A 49 9.10 6.13 36.42
C GLU A 49 8.83 4.74 36.99
N ARG A 50 7.83 4.63 37.88
CA ARG A 50 7.40 3.38 38.49
C ARG A 50 5.92 3.10 38.21
N VAL A 51 5.63 1.86 37.82
CA VAL A 51 4.27 1.34 37.67
C VAL A 51 4.09 0.21 38.67
N HIS A 52 3.19 0.38 39.64
CA HIS A 52 2.95 -0.61 40.69
C HIS A 52 1.99 -1.73 40.25
N SER A 53 1.06 -1.42 39.35
CA SER A 53 0.13 -2.39 38.77
C SER A 53 -0.06 -2.09 37.29
N ALA A 54 0.48 -2.95 36.44
CA ALA A 54 0.36 -2.82 35.00
C ALA A 54 -1.11 -2.92 34.55
N SER A 55 -1.85 -3.88 35.10
CA SER A 55 -3.26 -4.10 34.76
C SER A 55 -4.16 -2.94 35.18
N ALA A 56 -3.98 -2.38 36.38
CA ALA A 56 -4.75 -1.20 36.81
C ALA A 56 -4.39 0.04 35.97
N PHE A 57 -3.10 0.27 35.71
CA PHE A 57 -2.64 1.39 34.90
C PHE A 57 -3.18 1.34 33.46
N LEU A 58 -3.13 0.17 32.83
CA LEU A 58 -3.66 -0.01 31.48
C LEU A 58 -5.17 0.15 31.43
N ARG A 59 -5.91 -0.38 32.41
CA ARG A 59 -7.37 -0.18 32.51
C ARG A 59 -7.70 1.31 32.53
N ASP A 60 -7.06 2.04 33.43
CA ASP A 60 -7.25 3.48 33.60
C ASP A 60 -6.92 4.26 32.32
N ARG A 61 -5.80 3.95 31.64
CA ARG A 61 -5.49 4.59 30.36
C ARG A 61 -6.45 4.21 29.24
N LEU A 62 -6.81 2.94 29.09
CA LEU A 62 -7.75 2.48 28.07
C LEU A 62 -9.11 3.15 28.21
N THR A 63 -9.54 3.44 29.44
CA THR A 63 -10.78 4.18 29.70
C THR A 63 -10.61 5.68 29.51
N ARG A 64 -9.63 6.32 30.18
CA ARG A 64 -9.49 7.78 30.16
C ARG A 64 -9.05 8.34 28.81
N LYS A 65 -8.27 7.59 28.04
CA LYS A 65 -7.78 8.02 26.72
C LYS A 65 -8.66 7.54 25.57
N LEU A 66 -9.76 6.84 25.83
CA LEU A 66 -10.68 6.39 24.80
C LEU A 66 -11.23 7.61 24.05
N PRO A 67 -10.94 7.77 22.76
CA PRO A 67 -11.50 8.88 22.01
C PRO A 67 -13.03 8.76 21.94
N PRO A 68 -13.77 9.89 21.80
CA PRO A 68 -15.19 9.83 21.53
C PRO A 68 -15.46 8.98 20.29
N ALA A 69 -16.64 8.36 20.22
CA ALA A 69 -17.01 7.60 19.03
C ALA A 69 -16.94 8.53 17.83
N VAL A 70 -16.22 8.11 16.79
CA VAL A 70 -16.19 8.85 15.53
C VAL A 70 -17.57 8.66 14.93
N GLU A 71 -18.35 9.75 14.85
CA GLU A 71 -19.58 9.79 14.04
C GLU A 71 -19.25 9.19 12.67
N PRO A 72 -20.06 8.25 12.14
CA PRO A 72 -19.78 7.68 10.83
C PRO A 72 -19.69 8.82 9.84
N ALA A 73 -18.46 9.13 9.39
CA ALA A 73 -18.24 10.10 8.34
C ALA A 73 -19.09 9.64 7.17
N VAL A 74 -20.12 10.45 6.85
CA VAL A 74 -21.04 10.18 5.73
C VAL A 74 -20.15 9.78 4.56
N ALA A 75 -20.27 8.53 4.13
CA ALA A 75 -19.33 7.92 3.20
C ALA A 75 -19.13 8.89 2.04
N SER A 76 -17.92 9.43 1.89
CA SER A 76 -17.62 10.31 0.76
C SER A 76 -18.06 9.59 -0.51
N PRO A 77 -18.83 10.24 -1.41
CA PRO A 77 -19.37 9.58 -2.58
C PRO A 77 -18.22 8.86 -3.28
N ARG A 78 -18.35 7.54 -3.49
CA ARG A 78 -17.38 6.79 -4.27
C ARG A 78 -17.18 7.57 -5.57
N PRO A 79 -15.93 7.83 -6.01
CA PRO A 79 -15.70 8.57 -7.24
C PRO A 79 -16.46 7.83 -8.35
N ARG A 80 -17.32 8.56 -9.06
CA ARG A 80 -18.06 7.99 -10.20
C ARG A 80 -17.02 7.51 -11.19
N GLN A 81 -17.05 6.23 -11.51
CA GLN A 81 -16.17 5.64 -12.50
C GLN A 81 -16.86 5.84 -13.85
N TYR A 82 -16.17 6.50 -14.77
CA TYR A 82 -16.60 6.66 -16.16
C TYR A 82 -15.81 5.68 -17.03
N GLU A 83 -16.25 5.46 -18.27
CA GLU A 83 -15.50 4.68 -19.24
C GLU A 83 -15.00 5.59 -20.37
N CYS A 84 -13.76 5.38 -20.79
CA CYS A 84 -13.19 6.10 -21.91
C CYS A 84 -13.95 5.79 -23.20
N SER A 85 -14.50 6.80 -23.87
CA SER A 85 -15.24 6.64 -25.13
C SER A 85 -14.44 5.93 -26.24
N ALA A 86 -13.12 6.10 -26.27
CA ALA A 86 -12.25 5.49 -27.30
C ALA A 86 -11.73 4.07 -27.00
N CYS A 87 -11.59 3.67 -25.73
CA CYS A 87 -10.93 2.39 -25.38
C CYS A 87 -11.57 1.63 -24.21
N ALA A 88 -12.71 2.11 -23.70
CA ALA A 88 -13.47 1.52 -22.59
C ALA A 88 -12.71 1.34 -21.26
N ARG A 89 -11.52 1.96 -21.09
CA ARG A 89 -10.81 1.93 -19.81
C ARG A 89 -11.54 2.78 -18.76
N PRO A 90 -11.59 2.34 -17.49
CA PRO A 90 -12.13 3.13 -16.40
C PRO A 90 -11.36 4.46 -16.21
N THR A 91 -12.10 5.56 -16.11
CA THR A 91 -11.58 6.93 -15.93
C THR A 91 -12.25 7.63 -14.75
N GLN A 92 -11.54 8.63 -14.20
CA GLN A 92 -12.05 9.50 -13.13
C GLN A 92 -12.89 10.66 -13.66
N HIS A 93 -12.96 10.81 -14.98
CA HIS A 93 -13.62 11.89 -15.69
C HIS A 93 -14.34 11.35 -16.92
N GLU A 94 -15.42 12.01 -17.31
CA GLU A 94 -16.17 11.66 -18.52
C GLU A 94 -15.33 11.96 -19.78
N GLY A 95 -15.49 11.13 -20.82
CA GLY A 95 -14.83 11.32 -22.12
C GLY A 95 -13.51 10.57 -22.28
N THR A 96 -12.63 11.07 -23.13
CA THR A 96 -11.44 10.35 -23.58
C THR A 96 -10.33 10.34 -22.51
N CYS A 97 -9.71 9.17 -22.28
CA CYS A 97 -8.59 9.07 -21.34
C CYS A 97 -7.34 9.80 -21.86
N ARG A 98 -6.44 10.20 -20.95
CA ARG A 98 -5.21 10.94 -21.28
C ARG A 98 -4.37 10.26 -22.37
N THR A 99 -4.26 8.93 -22.34
CA THR A 99 -3.50 8.18 -23.35
C THR A 99 -4.11 8.31 -24.74
N CYS A 100 -5.44 8.18 -24.86
CA CYS A 100 -6.13 8.27 -26.14
C CYS A 100 -6.13 9.73 -26.64
N ALA A 101 -6.36 10.70 -25.75
CA ALA A 101 -6.26 12.12 -26.11
C ALA A 101 -4.85 12.49 -26.62
N GLY A 102 -3.81 11.94 -26.00
CA GLY A 102 -2.41 12.13 -26.42
C GLY A 102 -2.03 11.39 -27.71
N ALA A 103 -2.81 10.40 -28.16
CA ALA A 103 -2.60 9.74 -29.43
C ALA A 103 -3.04 10.63 -30.61
N ASP A 104 -4.12 11.38 -30.42
CA ASP A 104 -4.67 12.30 -31.43
C ASP A 104 -3.84 13.59 -31.58
N THR A 105 -3.03 13.93 -30.55
CA THR A 105 -2.20 15.15 -30.52
C THR A 105 -0.74 14.93 -30.92
N ALA A 106 -0.33 13.71 -31.26
CA ALA A 106 1.06 13.49 -31.68
C ALA A 106 1.33 14.22 -33.00
N PRO A 107 2.25 15.21 -33.04
CA PRO A 107 2.58 15.88 -34.29
C PRO A 107 3.15 14.86 -35.29
N PRO A 108 2.88 15.01 -36.60
CA PRO A 108 3.27 14.04 -37.62
C PRO A 108 4.78 13.73 -37.58
N ASP A 109 5.62 14.73 -37.29
CA ASP A 109 7.07 14.57 -37.17
C ASP A 109 7.48 13.60 -36.04
N ALA A 110 6.67 13.50 -34.96
CA ALA A 110 6.92 12.56 -33.88
C ALA A 110 6.58 11.11 -34.26
N VAL A 111 5.66 10.91 -35.21
CA VAL A 111 5.34 9.58 -35.75
C VAL A 111 6.48 9.11 -36.65
N ASP A 112 6.97 9.98 -37.53
CA ASP A 112 8.10 9.69 -38.43
C ASP A 112 9.39 9.41 -37.64
N GLU A 113 9.66 10.19 -36.59
CA GLU A 113 10.84 9.98 -35.75
C GLU A 113 10.78 8.66 -34.98
N ARG A 114 9.60 8.26 -34.48
CA ARG A 114 9.38 6.94 -33.88
C ARG A 114 9.58 5.82 -34.90
N ALA A 115 9.11 6.00 -36.13
CA ALA A 115 9.29 5.03 -37.20
C ALA A 115 10.78 4.84 -37.58
N ARG A 116 11.53 5.94 -37.70
CA ARG A 116 12.99 5.92 -37.90
C ARG A 116 13.71 5.22 -36.74
N THR A 117 13.36 5.56 -35.51
CA THR A 117 13.94 4.96 -34.29
C THR A 117 13.66 3.46 -34.22
N ALA A 118 12.42 3.03 -34.48
CA ALA A 118 12.04 1.63 -34.50
C ALA A 118 12.79 0.83 -35.59
N THR A 119 12.96 1.43 -36.77
CA THR A 119 13.70 0.82 -37.89
C THR A 119 15.18 0.64 -37.53
N ARG A 120 15.82 1.67 -36.97
CA ARG A 120 17.21 1.62 -36.51
C ARG A 120 17.40 0.58 -35.40
N GLY A 121 16.50 0.57 -34.41
CA GLY A 121 16.55 -0.41 -33.32
C GLY A 121 16.45 -1.86 -33.82
N ARG A 122 15.51 -2.13 -34.74
CA ARG A 122 15.38 -3.46 -35.37
C ARG A 122 16.63 -3.87 -36.14
N ALA A 123 17.25 -2.94 -36.86
CA ALA A 123 18.50 -3.20 -37.59
C ALA A 123 19.65 -3.56 -36.65
N LEU A 124 19.82 -2.81 -35.55
CA LEU A 124 20.83 -3.09 -34.52
C LEU A 124 20.61 -4.46 -33.84
N VAL A 125 19.37 -4.79 -33.50
CA VAL A 125 19.04 -6.11 -32.92
C VAL A 125 19.35 -7.23 -33.91
N ARG A 126 19.00 -7.06 -35.20
CA ARG A 126 19.33 -8.07 -36.22
C ARG A 126 20.83 -8.26 -36.38
N ALA A 127 21.59 -7.17 -36.45
CA ALA A 127 23.05 -7.22 -36.58
C ALA A 127 23.69 -7.97 -35.41
N THR A 128 23.29 -7.66 -34.17
CA THR A 128 23.82 -8.33 -32.98
C THR A 128 23.44 -9.81 -32.89
N LEU A 129 22.27 -10.22 -33.39
CA LEU A 129 21.88 -11.63 -33.44
C LEU A 129 22.62 -12.40 -34.54
N SER A 130 22.87 -11.79 -35.70
CA SER A 130 23.64 -12.40 -36.79
C SER A 130 25.12 -12.55 -36.46
N ASP A 131 25.71 -11.58 -35.77
CA ASP A 131 27.12 -11.62 -35.33
C ASP A 131 27.39 -12.69 -34.25
N ARG A 132 26.32 -13.12 -33.56
CA ARG A 132 26.38 -14.15 -32.51
C ARG A 132 26.07 -15.57 -33.00
N GLN A 133 25.83 -15.77 -34.29
CA GLN A 133 25.56 -17.11 -34.85
C GLN A 133 26.89 -17.85 -35.09
N PRO A 134 27.22 -18.93 -34.35
CA PRO A 134 28.39 -19.75 -34.68
C PRO A 134 28.16 -20.44 -36.02
N GLY A 135 29.18 -20.41 -36.89
CA GLY A 135 29.13 -20.99 -38.24
C GLY A 135 28.85 -22.51 -38.24
N PRO A 136 28.32 -23.06 -39.34
CA PRO A 136 27.92 -24.47 -39.39
C PRO A 136 29.15 -25.37 -39.24
N LEU A 137 29.11 -26.27 -38.25
CA LEU A 137 30.08 -27.35 -38.11
C LEU A 137 29.96 -28.28 -39.32
N ALA A 138 30.94 -28.23 -40.21
CA ALA A 138 31.06 -29.14 -41.34
C ALA A 138 31.13 -30.59 -40.83
N GLY A 139 30.12 -31.39 -41.21
CA GLY A 139 30.01 -32.79 -40.83
C GLY A 139 31.06 -33.65 -41.50
N ALA A 140 31.80 -34.41 -40.69
CA ALA A 140 32.71 -35.46 -41.09
C ALA A 140 31.95 -36.70 -41.62
N ARG A 141 32.40 -37.26 -42.75
CA ARG A 141 32.27 -38.66 -43.22
C ARG A 141 33.28 -38.84 -44.36
N ALA A 142 34.00 -39.94 -44.56
CA ALA A 142 34.28 -41.18 -43.83
C ALA A 142 35.59 -41.73 -44.44
#